data_AF-A0A1H7A073-F1
#
_entry.id   AF-A0A1H7A073-F1
#
_cell.length_a   1.000
_cell.length_b   1.000
_cell.length_c   1.000
_cell.angle_alpha   90.00
_cell.angle_beta   90.00
_cell.angle_gamma   90.00
#
_symmetry.space_group_name_H-M   'P 1'
#
loop_
_entity.id
_entity.type
_entity.pdbx_description
1 polymer ?
#
loop_
_entity_poly.entity_id
_entity_poly.type
_entity_poly.pdbx_seq_one_letter_code
_entity_poly.pdbx_strand_id
1 'polypeptide(L)'
;MSLSRWWTETTAALGDHVPLPLALLLLVLATTLAATGWYTFPAWLPRRLPRLPRRRPARPNPGGTTPAPATPAPKPDIPLATTLTVADRLAAEGRHGEAIRERLRVMLHDLADRDLVRVRPGMTVTEVVAVATARRPPAGPPLAAAATIFSEVWYAQRPATAEHDHRMREHAVRLRHVLADEPAADSPPDAAGTVTP
;
A
#
# COMPACT_ATOMS: atom_id res chain seq x y z
N MET A 1 24.19 -29.16 -13.00
CA MET A 1 23.31 -29.36 -14.17
C MET A 1 22.52 -28.07 -14.37
N SER A 2 22.74 -27.38 -15.49
CA SER A 2 22.29 -25.99 -15.65
C SER A 2 20.83 -25.90 -16.06
N LEU A 3 20.03 -25.08 -15.36
CA LEU A 3 18.60 -24.81 -15.57
C LEU A 3 18.25 -24.53 -17.05
N SER A 4 19.17 -23.89 -17.76
CA SER A 4 19.05 -23.53 -19.17
C SER A 4 19.03 -24.72 -20.12
N ARG A 5 19.77 -25.81 -19.82
CA ARG A 5 19.77 -27.02 -20.67
C ARG A 5 18.48 -27.82 -20.52
N TRP A 6 18.00 -27.97 -19.29
CA TRP A 6 16.71 -28.61 -19.01
C TRP A 6 15.56 -27.84 -19.68
N TRP A 7 15.62 -26.50 -19.65
CA TRP A 7 14.66 -25.65 -20.34
C TRP A 7 14.69 -25.85 -21.86
N THR A 8 15.87 -25.85 -22.51
CA THR A 8 15.92 -26.04 -23.96
C THR A 8 15.48 -27.43 -24.42
N GLU A 9 15.75 -28.46 -23.62
CA GLU A 9 15.43 -29.85 -23.94
C GLU A 9 13.92 -30.11 -23.76
N THR A 10 13.29 -29.46 -22.78
CA THR A 10 11.83 -29.48 -22.63
C THR A 10 11.12 -28.65 -23.70
N THR A 11 11.67 -27.51 -24.14
CA THR A 11 11.09 -26.73 -25.25
C THR A 11 11.19 -27.47 -26.60
N ALA A 12 12.30 -28.17 -26.85
CA ALA A 12 12.50 -28.95 -28.07
C ALA A 12 11.49 -30.12 -28.17
N ALA A 13 11.25 -30.83 -27.05
CA ALA A 13 10.24 -31.89 -26.99
C ALA A 13 8.78 -31.38 -27.11
N LEU A 14 8.53 -30.13 -26.72
CA LEU A 14 7.20 -29.50 -26.84
C LEU A 14 6.88 -29.04 -28.27
N GLY A 15 7.91 -28.73 -29.07
CA GLY A 15 7.75 -28.29 -30.47
C GLY A 15 7.26 -29.40 -31.40
N ASP A 16 7.65 -30.65 -31.15
CA ASP A 16 7.33 -31.80 -32.02
C ASP A 16 5.93 -32.40 -31.79
N HIS A 17 5.19 -31.93 -30.78
CA HIS A 17 3.86 -32.46 -30.41
C HIS A 17 2.73 -31.45 -30.51
N VAL A 18 3.01 -30.21 -30.90
CA VAL A 18 1.98 -29.19 -31.08
C VAL A 18 1.81 -28.91 -32.57
N PRO A 19 0.85 -29.57 -33.26
CA PRO A 19 0.56 -29.22 -34.63
C PRO A 19 0.11 -27.75 -34.68
N LEU A 20 0.55 -27.01 -35.72
CA LEU A 20 0.22 -25.59 -35.96
C LEU A 20 -1.23 -25.18 -35.61
N PRO A 21 -2.29 -25.95 -35.95
CA PRO A 21 -3.66 -25.61 -35.53
C PRO A 21 -3.89 -25.63 -34.01
N LEU A 22 -3.23 -26.53 -33.27
CA LEU A 22 -3.34 -26.63 -31.81
C LEU A 22 -2.64 -25.45 -31.12
N ALA A 23 -1.48 -25.04 -31.62
CA ALA A 23 -0.80 -23.83 -31.14
C ALA A 23 -1.69 -22.60 -31.30
N LEU A 24 -2.36 -22.48 -32.45
CA LEU A 24 -3.27 -21.37 -32.73
C LEU A 24 -4.50 -21.42 -31.83
N LEU A 25 -5.07 -22.61 -31.58
CA LEU A 25 -6.21 -22.80 -30.67
C LEU A 25 -5.84 -22.45 -29.23
N LEU A 26 -4.68 -22.88 -28.74
CA LEU A 26 -4.16 -22.52 -27.42
C LEU A 26 -3.88 -21.02 -27.30
N LEU A 27 -3.34 -20.39 -28.34
CA LEU A 27 -3.10 -18.95 -28.38
C LEU A 27 -4.42 -18.17 -28.33
N VAL A 28 -5.41 -18.58 -29.11
CA VAL A 28 -6.76 -18.00 -29.10
C VAL A 28 -7.44 -18.21 -27.74
N LEU A 29 -7.32 -19.39 -27.14
CA LEU A 29 -7.83 -19.68 -25.80
C LEU A 29 -7.17 -18.79 -24.74
N ALA A 30 -5.84 -18.68 -24.75
CA ALA A 30 -5.12 -17.81 -23.83
C ALA A 30 -5.50 -16.34 -24.00
N THR A 31 -5.64 -15.88 -25.25
CA THR A 31 -6.03 -14.49 -25.56
C THR A 31 -7.47 -14.20 -25.15
N THR A 32 -8.39 -15.14 -25.38
CA THR A 32 -9.79 -15.01 -24.95
C THR A 32 -9.92 -15.04 -23.44
N LEU A 33 -9.18 -15.89 -22.73
CA LEU A 33 -9.13 -15.89 -21.26
C LEU A 33 -8.55 -14.59 -20.70
N ALA A 34 -7.47 -14.07 -21.29
CA ALA A 34 -6.87 -12.80 -20.88
C ALA A 34 -7.84 -11.62 -21.13
N ALA A 35 -8.47 -11.57 -22.30
CA ALA A 35 -9.47 -10.56 -22.63
C ALA A 35 -10.70 -10.66 -21.72
N THR A 36 -11.18 -11.88 -21.44
CA THR A 36 -12.31 -12.10 -20.52
C THR A 36 -11.95 -11.69 -19.10
N GLY A 37 -10.76 -12.04 -18.61
CA GLY A 37 -10.25 -11.60 -17.31
C GLY A 37 -10.14 -10.07 -17.21
N TRP A 38 -9.65 -9.43 -18.27
CA TRP A 38 -9.55 -7.97 -18.35
C TRP A 38 -10.92 -7.27 -18.43
N TYR A 39 -11.87 -7.86 -19.15
CA TYR A 39 -13.21 -7.30 -19.37
C TYR A 39 -14.21 -7.60 -18.24
N THR A 40 -13.93 -8.61 -17.41
CA THR A 40 -14.64 -8.87 -16.15
C THR A 40 -14.08 -8.06 -14.97
N PHE A 41 -12.86 -7.51 -15.12
CA PHE A 41 -12.22 -6.61 -14.17
C PHE A 41 -12.92 -5.25 -13.89
N PRO A 42 -13.79 -4.65 -14.74
CA PRO A 42 -14.41 -3.36 -14.45
C PRO A 42 -15.72 -3.49 -13.64
N ALA A 43 -16.22 -4.71 -13.38
CA ALA A 43 -17.48 -4.90 -12.66
C ALA A 43 -17.37 -4.73 -11.13
N TRP A 44 -16.15 -4.71 -10.58
CA TRP A 44 -15.90 -4.58 -9.13
C TRP A 44 -15.12 -3.30 -8.74
N LEU A 45 -15.20 -2.27 -9.58
CA LEU A 45 -14.68 -0.92 -9.29
C LEU A 45 -15.85 0.04 -8.99
N PRO A 46 -16.43 0.05 -7.77
CA PRO A 46 -17.48 0.99 -7.44
C PRO A 46 -16.90 2.42 -7.34
N ARG A 47 -16.98 3.16 -8.45
CA ARG A 47 -16.85 4.62 -8.53
C ARG A 47 -18.04 5.31 -7.84
N ARG A 48 -18.19 5.14 -6.54
CA ARG A 48 -19.12 5.94 -5.72
C ARG A 48 -18.33 6.64 -4.62
N LEU A 49 -17.67 7.73 -4.97
CA LEU A 49 -17.25 8.74 -3.99
C LEU A 49 -18.51 9.56 -3.65
N PRO A 50 -19.09 9.44 -2.43
CA PRO A 50 -20.18 10.33 -2.04
C PRO A 50 -19.62 11.74 -1.88
N ARG A 51 -20.28 12.69 -2.55
CA ARG A 51 -19.96 14.13 -2.54
C ARG A 51 -19.98 14.65 -1.10
N LEU A 52 -18.84 15.15 -0.61
CA LEU A 52 -18.73 15.84 0.67
C LEU A 52 -19.64 17.09 0.68
N PRO A 53 -20.59 17.23 1.62
CA PRO A 53 -21.39 18.43 1.72
C PRO A 53 -20.53 19.57 2.27
N ARG A 54 -20.34 20.61 1.46
CA ARG A 54 -19.64 21.85 1.81
C ARG A 54 -20.48 22.58 2.86
N ARG A 55 -20.15 22.40 4.15
CA ARG A 55 -20.85 23.07 5.25
C ARG A 55 -20.57 24.58 5.18
N ARG A 56 -21.61 25.35 4.84
CA ARG A 56 -21.67 26.80 5.03
C ARG A 56 -21.44 27.11 6.52
N PRO A 57 -20.65 28.14 6.88
CA PRO A 57 -20.60 28.60 8.25
C PRO A 57 -21.94 29.25 8.62
N ALA A 58 -22.59 28.74 9.66
CA ALA A 58 -23.81 29.31 10.21
C ALA A 58 -23.49 30.60 10.99
N ARG A 59 -24.28 31.64 10.74
CA ARG A 59 -24.24 32.93 11.47
C ARG A 59 -24.54 32.71 12.96
N PRO A 60 -23.91 33.46 13.88
CA PRO A 60 -24.26 33.41 15.30
C PRO A 60 -25.59 34.13 15.53
N ASN A 61 -26.50 33.50 16.27
CA ASN A 61 -27.71 34.13 16.79
C ASN A 61 -27.44 34.53 18.26
N PRO A 62 -27.66 35.79 18.68
CA PRO A 62 -27.47 36.21 20.07
C PRO A 62 -28.78 36.06 20.86
N GLY A 63 -28.69 35.49 22.05
CA GLY A 63 -29.78 35.36 23.01
C GLY A 63 -30.05 33.90 23.35
N GLY A 64 -30.02 33.46 24.60
CA GLY A 64 -29.85 34.13 25.87
C GLY A 64 -30.11 33.07 26.95
N THR A 65 -29.51 33.28 28.13
CA THR A 65 -29.76 32.59 29.40
C THR A 65 -29.01 31.28 29.64
N THR A 66 -27.93 31.41 30.41
CA THR A 66 -27.24 30.39 31.24
C THR A 66 -27.93 30.30 32.61
N PRO A 67 -27.66 29.34 33.53
CA PRO A 67 -27.17 27.95 33.45
C PRO A 67 -28.11 26.94 34.17
N ALA A 68 -28.06 25.66 33.78
CA ALA A 68 -28.27 24.57 34.73
C ALA A 68 -27.02 23.66 34.69
N PRO A 69 -26.40 23.30 35.82
CA PRO A 69 -25.25 22.40 35.83
C PRO A 69 -25.77 20.97 35.61
N ALA A 70 -26.03 20.64 34.36
CA ALA A 70 -26.15 19.25 33.97
C ALA A 70 -24.74 18.65 33.97
N THR A 71 -24.52 17.72 34.90
CA THR A 71 -23.44 16.73 34.88
C THR A 71 -23.07 16.42 33.43
N PRO A 72 -21.78 16.49 33.03
CA PRO A 72 -21.42 16.08 31.69
C PRO A 72 -21.82 14.61 31.57
N ALA A 73 -22.88 14.36 30.80
CA ALA A 73 -23.16 13.03 30.30
C ALA A 73 -21.83 12.53 29.71
N PRO A 74 -21.37 11.32 30.07
CA PRO A 74 -20.23 10.75 29.39
C PRO A 74 -20.54 10.85 27.90
N LYS A 75 -19.69 11.58 27.18
CA LYS A 75 -19.67 11.49 25.72
C LYS A 75 -19.74 10.00 25.43
N PRO A 76 -20.64 9.52 24.55
CA PRO A 76 -20.59 8.12 24.17
C PRO A 76 -19.14 7.88 23.78
N ASP A 77 -18.45 7.07 24.59
CA ASP A 77 -17.18 6.49 24.23
C ASP A 77 -17.56 5.73 22.98
N ILE A 78 -17.34 6.34 21.81
CA ILE A 78 -17.22 5.57 20.59
C ILE A 78 -16.06 4.67 21.00
N PRO A 79 -16.30 3.37 21.30
CA PRO A 79 -15.19 2.49 21.63
C PRO A 79 -14.29 2.65 20.44
N LEU A 80 -13.04 3.12 20.63
CA LEU A 80 -12.08 3.42 19.56
C LEU A 80 -12.34 2.41 18.47
N ALA A 81 -13.12 2.80 17.46
CA ALA A 81 -13.64 1.81 16.54
C ALA A 81 -12.41 1.57 15.72
N THR A 82 -11.67 0.52 16.08
CA THR A 82 -10.37 0.17 15.52
C THR A 82 -10.56 0.29 14.04
N THR A 83 -10.08 1.40 13.47
CA THR A 83 -10.45 1.74 12.10
C THR A 83 -9.58 0.83 11.27
N LEU A 84 -10.11 -0.37 11.00
CA LEU A 84 -9.40 -1.38 10.25
C LEU A 84 -9.05 -0.76 8.90
N THR A 85 -7.78 -0.83 8.54
CA THR A 85 -7.33 -0.31 7.26
C THR A 85 -7.96 -1.12 6.14
N VAL A 86 -7.98 -0.59 4.92
CA VAL A 86 -8.48 -1.33 3.75
C VAL A 86 -7.76 -2.67 3.60
N ALA A 87 -6.44 -2.70 3.84
CA ALA A 87 -5.65 -3.92 3.84
C ALA A 87 -6.10 -4.93 4.92
N ASP A 88 -6.43 -4.46 6.13
CA ASP A 88 -6.88 -5.35 7.21
C ASP A 88 -8.24 -5.98 6.90
N ARG A 89 -9.14 -5.23 6.26
CA ARG A 89 -10.42 -5.78 5.77
C ARG A 89 -10.19 -6.83 4.68
N LEU A 90 -9.33 -6.56 3.70
CA LEU A 90 -8.99 -7.53 2.64
C LEU A 90 -8.38 -8.82 3.23
N ALA A 91 -7.51 -8.68 4.23
CA ALA A 91 -6.92 -9.84 4.92
C ALA A 91 -7.98 -10.66 5.68
N ALA A 92 -8.94 -9.99 6.33
CA ALA A 92 -10.06 -10.65 7.01
C ALA A 92 -10.98 -11.42 6.04
N GLU A 93 -11.09 -10.96 4.79
CA GLU A 93 -11.80 -11.65 3.70
C GLU A 93 -10.99 -12.79 3.06
N GLY A 94 -9.77 -13.08 3.56
CA GLY A 94 -8.86 -14.08 2.97
C GLY A 94 -8.16 -13.61 1.68
N ARG A 95 -8.33 -12.34 1.29
CA ARG A 95 -7.79 -11.76 0.05
C ARG A 95 -6.37 -11.23 0.27
N HIS A 96 -5.47 -12.13 0.68
CA HIS A 96 -4.12 -11.77 1.09
C HIS A 96 -3.29 -11.08 -0.01
N GLY A 97 -3.45 -11.47 -1.28
CA GLY A 97 -2.73 -10.82 -2.38
C GLY A 97 -3.09 -9.33 -2.54
N GLU A 98 -4.36 -8.99 -2.34
CA GLU A 98 -4.85 -7.61 -2.42
C GLU A 98 -4.46 -6.82 -1.16
N ALA A 99 -4.51 -7.45 0.01
CA ALA A 99 -4.04 -6.86 1.25
C ALA A 99 -2.56 -6.46 1.14
N ILE A 100 -1.70 -7.35 0.63
CA ILE A 100 -0.28 -7.10 0.40
C ILE A 100 -0.07 -5.91 -0.54
N ARG A 101 -0.81 -5.85 -1.67
CA ARG A 101 -0.75 -4.73 -2.61
C ARG A 101 -1.14 -3.40 -1.96
N GLU A 102 -2.21 -3.40 -1.19
CA GLU A 102 -2.68 -2.18 -0.52
C GLU A 102 -1.70 -1.72 0.56
N ARG A 103 -1.11 -2.65 1.33
CA ARG A 103 -0.06 -2.31 2.31
C ARG A 103 1.16 -1.70 1.63
N LEU A 104 1.61 -2.26 0.51
CA LEU A 104 2.71 -1.67 -0.27
C LEU A 104 2.34 -0.28 -0.78
N ARG A 105 1.13 -0.11 -1.33
CA ARG A 105 0.65 1.20 -1.81
C ARG A 105 0.69 2.25 -0.71
N VAL A 106 0.26 1.90 0.51
CA VAL A 106 0.33 2.79 1.68
C VAL A 106 1.78 3.10 2.06
N MET A 107 2.68 2.11 2.07
CA MET A 107 4.10 2.36 2.34
C MET A 107 4.74 3.33 1.33
N LEU A 108 4.42 3.17 0.03
CA LEU A 108 4.91 4.06 -1.01
C LEU A 108 4.34 5.48 -0.87
N HIS A 109 3.06 5.59 -0.47
CA HIS A 109 2.43 6.88 -0.17
C HIS A 109 3.09 7.56 1.03
N ASP A 110 3.36 6.82 2.11
CA ASP A 110 4.04 7.33 3.32
C ASP A 110 5.46 7.85 3.03
N LEU A 111 6.13 7.32 2.01
CA LEU A 111 7.43 7.81 1.52
C LEU A 111 7.28 9.06 0.65
N ALA A 112 6.25 9.12 -0.20
CA ALA A 112 5.98 10.26 -1.06
C ALA A 112 5.52 11.49 -0.26
N ASP A 113 4.66 11.30 0.74
CA ASP A 113 4.17 12.37 1.63
C ASP A 113 5.31 13.05 2.39
N ARG A 114 6.39 12.33 2.67
CA ARG A 114 7.59 12.84 3.36
C ARG A 114 8.67 13.34 2.40
N ASP A 115 8.37 13.49 1.11
CA ASP A 115 9.31 13.80 0.01
C ASP A 115 10.58 12.92 0.03
N LEU A 116 10.50 11.68 0.52
CA LEU A 116 11.62 10.74 0.48
C LEU A 116 11.75 10.09 -0.90
N VAL A 117 10.62 9.92 -1.61
CA VAL A 117 10.61 9.37 -2.96
C VAL A 117 9.56 10.11 -3.79
N ARG A 118 9.97 10.61 -4.96
CA ARG A 118 9.04 11.12 -5.96
C ARG A 118 8.66 10.01 -6.92
N VAL A 119 7.58 9.30 -6.59
CA VAL A 119 7.09 8.17 -7.39
C VAL A 119 6.61 8.68 -8.75
N ARG A 120 7.19 8.15 -9.83
CA ARG A 120 6.83 8.48 -11.22
C ARG A 120 6.17 7.27 -11.90
N PRO A 121 5.29 7.50 -12.90
CA PRO A 121 4.78 6.41 -13.72
C PRO A 121 5.93 5.60 -14.34
N GLY A 122 5.86 4.27 -14.24
CA GLY A 122 6.90 3.36 -14.73
C GLY A 122 8.05 3.09 -13.76
N MET A 123 8.10 3.76 -12.59
CA MET A 123 9.11 3.49 -11.59
C MET A 123 8.89 2.12 -10.93
N THR A 124 9.95 1.34 -10.82
CA THR A 124 9.92 0.02 -10.20
C THR A 124 10.01 0.12 -8.68
N VAL A 125 9.50 -0.90 -7.98
CA VAL A 125 9.59 -0.95 -6.51
C VAL A 125 11.05 -0.98 -6.05
N THR A 126 11.93 -1.65 -6.78
CA THR A 126 13.37 -1.70 -6.48
C THR A 126 14.03 -0.32 -6.59
N GLU A 127 13.66 0.49 -7.59
CA GLU A 127 14.13 1.87 -7.68
C GLU A 127 13.62 2.72 -6.51
N VAL A 128 12.37 2.53 -6.09
CA VAL A 128 11.85 3.20 -4.89
C VAL A 128 12.67 2.80 -3.66
N VAL A 129 12.99 1.52 -3.50
CA VAL A 129 13.84 1.03 -2.40
C VAL A 129 15.21 1.71 -2.43
N ALA A 130 15.86 1.76 -3.60
CA ALA A 130 17.17 2.39 -3.74
C ALA A 130 17.15 3.88 -3.36
N VAL A 131 16.16 4.62 -3.89
CA VAL A 131 16.02 6.06 -3.60
C VAL A 131 15.69 6.31 -2.13
N ALA A 132 14.74 5.57 -1.57
CA ALA A 132 14.37 5.69 -0.15
C ALA A 132 15.54 5.38 0.77
N THR A 133 16.31 4.33 0.46
CA THR A 133 17.50 3.94 1.24
C THR A 133 18.59 5.00 1.16
N ALA A 134 18.82 5.58 -0.02
CA ALA A 134 19.81 6.64 -0.19
C ALA A 134 19.49 7.90 0.64
N ARG A 135 18.21 8.25 0.79
CA ARG A 135 17.78 9.41 1.61
C ARG A 135 17.62 9.07 3.09
N ARG A 136 17.21 7.85 3.41
CA ARG A 136 17.01 7.37 4.78
C ARG A 136 17.44 5.91 4.88
N PRO A 137 18.72 5.64 5.18
CA PRO A 137 19.27 4.28 5.21
C PRO A 137 18.48 3.28 6.08
N PRO A 138 17.95 3.66 7.27
CA PRO A 138 17.16 2.74 8.08
C PRO A 138 15.84 2.27 7.42
N ALA A 139 15.33 3.00 6.43
CA ALA A 139 14.10 2.63 5.71
C ALA A 139 14.33 1.51 4.69
N GLY A 140 15.59 1.24 4.30
CA GLY A 140 15.94 0.27 3.27
C GLY A 140 15.54 -1.17 3.62
N PRO A 141 15.99 -1.74 4.75
CA PRO A 141 15.69 -3.13 5.10
C PRO A 141 14.19 -3.49 5.13
N PRO A 142 13.29 -2.74 5.81
CA PRO A 142 11.86 -3.07 5.80
C PRO A 142 11.23 -2.93 4.41
N LEU A 143 11.63 -1.93 3.62
CA LEU A 143 11.08 -1.71 2.29
C LEU A 143 11.57 -2.75 1.27
N ALA A 144 12.84 -3.16 1.35
CA ALA A 144 13.40 -4.24 0.53
C ALA A 144 12.71 -5.57 0.81
N ALA A 145 12.50 -5.92 2.08
CA ALA A 145 11.79 -7.14 2.46
C ALA A 145 10.32 -7.12 1.99
N ALA A 146 9.64 -5.99 2.10
CA ALA A 146 8.31 -5.79 1.54
C ALA A 146 8.27 -5.96 0.02
N ALA A 147 9.27 -5.43 -0.70
CA ALA A 147 9.41 -5.58 -2.15
C ALA A 147 9.61 -7.04 -2.56
N THR A 148 10.39 -7.81 -1.79
CA THR A 148 10.58 -9.24 -2.02
C THR A 148 9.27 -10.01 -1.88
N ILE A 149 8.51 -9.80 -0.79
CA ILE A 149 7.20 -10.44 -0.59
C ILE A 149 6.26 -10.11 -1.75
N PHE A 150 6.18 -8.84 -2.14
CA PHE A 150 5.37 -8.42 -3.27
C PHE A 150 5.80 -9.10 -4.58
N SER A 151 7.10 -9.21 -4.83
CA SER A 151 7.64 -9.81 -6.04
C SER A 151 7.36 -11.32 -6.11
N GLU A 152 7.47 -12.02 -4.99
CA GLU A 152 7.13 -13.44 -4.90
C GLU A 152 5.65 -13.69 -5.21
N VAL A 153 4.76 -12.88 -4.63
CA VAL A 153 3.31 -13.04 -4.81
C VAL A 153 2.88 -12.61 -6.22
N TRP A 154 3.37 -11.47 -6.72
CA TRP A 154 2.85 -10.85 -7.93
C TRP A 154 3.60 -11.25 -9.21
N TYR A 155 4.93 -11.33 -9.16
CA TYR A 155 5.71 -11.65 -10.36
C TYR A 155 6.03 -13.13 -10.46
N ALA A 156 6.35 -13.78 -9.34
CA ALA A 156 6.58 -15.23 -9.31
C ALA A 156 5.27 -16.04 -9.18
N GLN A 157 4.11 -15.37 -9.13
CA GLN A 157 2.77 -16.00 -9.08
C GLN A 157 2.62 -17.03 -7.95
N ARG A 158 3.33 -16.84 -6.83
CA ARG A 158 3.19 -17.71 -5.67
C ARG A 158 1.86 -17.42 -4.97
N PRO A 159 1.13 -18.45 -4.49
CA PRO A 159 -0.10 -18.24 -3.75
C PRO A 159 0.11 -17.30 -2.56
N ALA A 160 -0.68 -16.24 -2.48
CA ALA A 160 -0.66 -15.34 -1.34
C ALA A 160 -1.22 -16.05 -0.11
N THR A 161 -0.53 -15.96 1.02
CA THR A 161 -0.93 -16.60 2.29
C THR A 161 -1.07 -15.56 3.39
N ALA A 162 -1.77 -15.92 4.47
CA ALA A 162 -1.87 -15.09 5.66
C ALA A 162 -0.50 -14.71 6.23
N GLU A 163 0.47 -15.62 6.15
CA GLU A 163 1.86 -15.39 6.58
C GLU A 163 2.57 -14.32 5.75
N HIS A 164 2.32 -14.28 4.44
CA HIS A 164 2.84 -13.19 3.60
C HIS A 164 2.24 -11.84 4.00
N ASP A 165 0.93 -11.77 4.25
CA ASP A 165 0.28 -10.53 4.70
C ASP A 165 0.78 -10.07 6.08
N HIS A 166 0.96 -11.01 7.01
CA HIS A 166 1.48 -10.73 8.35
C HIS A 166 2.87 -10.11 8.29
N ARG A 167 3.81 -10.75 7.59
CA ARG A 167 5.16 -10.20 7.39
C ARG A 167 5.14 -8.84 6.68
N MET A 168 4.29 -8.69 5.66
CA MET A 168 4.11 -7.39 4.98
C MET A 168 3.61 -6.29 5.94
N ARG A 169 2.70 -6.63 6.84
CA ARG A 169 2.22 -5.71 7.90
C ARG A 169 3.32 -5.33 8.87
N GLU A 170 4.15 -6.28 9.31
CA GLU A 170 5.30 -6.00 10.18
C GLU A 170 6.31 -5.06 9.52
N HIS A 171 6.61 -5.26 8.22
CA HIS A 171 7.48 -4.35 7.47
C HIS A 171 6.88 -2.94 7.35
N ALA A 172 5.56 -2.84 7.11
CA ALA A 172 4.89 -1.55 7.06
C ALA A 172 4.89 -0.82 8.42
N VAL A 173 4.73 -1.55 9.53
CA VAL A 173 4.84 -0.98 10.88
C VAL A 173 6.28 -0.53 11.17
N ARG A 174 7.28 -1.38 10.90
CA ARG A 174 8.70 -1.02 11.06
C ARG A 174 9.07 0.21 10.22
N LEU A 175 8.65 0.25 8.96
CA LEU A 175 8.88 1.41 8.10
C LEU A 175 8.26 2.67 8.71
N ARG A 176 7.01 2.62 9.19
CA ARG A 176 6.37 3.77 9.82
C ARG A 176 7.10 4.25 11.08
N HIS A 177 7.59 3.35 11.92
CA HIS A 177 8.42 3.70 13.07
C HIS A 177 9.70 4.39 12.62
N VAL A 178 10.45 3.75 11.71
CA VAL A 178 11.64 4.34 11.12
C VAL A 178 11.35 5.71 10.54
N LEU A 179 10.17 5.91 9.92
CA LEU A 179 9.79 7.16 9.29
C LEU A 179 9.34 8.24 10.30
N ALA A 180 8.79 7.84 11.43
CA ALA A 180 8.38 8.71 12.54
C ALA A 180 9.55 9.12 13.44
N ASP A 181 10.59 8.27 13.53
CA ASP A 181 11.86 8.57 14.17
C ASP A 181 12.66 9.55 13.31
N GLU A 182 12.12 10.75 13.10
CA GLU A 182 12.95 11.89 12.68
C GLU A 182 13.94 12.18 13.81
N PRO A 183 15.25 12.38 13.51
CA PRO A 183 16.10 13.02 14.48
C PRO A 183 15.51 14.43 14.70
N ALA A 184 15.12 14.73 15.93
CA ALA A 184 14.92 16.09 16.38
C ALA A 184 16.27 16.84 16.23
N ALA A 185 16.55 17.33 15.04
CA ALA A 185 17.76 18.08 14.72
C ALA A 185 17.36 19.17 13.72
N ASP A 186 16.79 20.26 14.22
CA ASP A 186 17.51 21.53 14.36
C ASP A 186 16.53 22.59 14.92
N SER A 187 16.21 22.51 16.22
CA SER A 187 15.79 23.74 16.90
C SER A 187 17.09 24.50 17.17
N PRO A 188 17.34 25.65 16.53
CA PRO A 188 18.46 26.49 16.91
C PRO A 188 18.36 26.79 18.41
N PRO A 189 19.48 26.88 19.15
CA PRO A 189 19.42 27.35 20.52
C PRO A 189 18.68 28.68 20.52
N ASP A 190 17.60 28.69 21.28
CA ASP A 190 16.74 29.82 21.56
C ASP A 190 17.62 31.07 21.67
N ALA A 191 17.34 32.04 20.80
CA ALA A 191 17.88 33.37 20.91
C ALA A 191 17.36 33.95 22.23
N ALA A 192 18.05 33.64 23.32
CA ALA A 192 17.80 34.20 24.62
C ALA A 192 17.96 35.72 24.48
N GLY A 193 16.81 36.37 24.57
CA GLY A 193 16.65 37.80 24.43
C GLY A 193 17.60 38.58 25.32
N THR A 194 18.11 39.65 24.71
CA THR A 194 18.35 40.94 25.34
C THR A 194 17.43 41.24 26.53
N VAL A 195 18.01 41.48 27.72
CA VAL A 195 17.55 42.52 28.67
C VAL A 195 18.75 43.13 29.40
N THR A 196 18.81 44.45 29.28
CA THR A 196 19.73 45.51 29.76
C THR A 196 19.71 45.66 31.30
N PRO A 197 20.58 46.50 31.94
CA PRO A 197 20.51 47.97 31.84
C PRO A 197 21.79 48.66 31.35
#